data_AF-A0AAV6A2T7-F1
#
_entry.id   AF-A0AAV6A2T7-F1
#
_cell.length_a   1.000
_cell.length_b   1.000
_cell.length_c   1.000
_cell.angle_alpha   90.00
_cell.angle_beta   90.00
_cell.angle_gamma   90.00
#
_symmetry.space_group_name_H-M   'P 1'
#
loop_
_entity.id
_entity.type
_entity.pdbx_description
1 polymer ?
#
loop_
_entity_poly.entity_id
_entity_poly.type
_entity_poly.pdbx_seq_one_letter_code
_entity_poly.pdbx_strand_id
1 'polypeptide(L)' 'MINEEDRHLSLAGDTDCAPEPLPTLRHSTAHLMAQAVKQLFPEVKVTIGPAIEDGFYYDFAKP' A
#
# COMPACT_ATOMS: atom_id res chain seq x y z
N MET A 1 -6.45 -16.15 -1.39
CA MET A 1 -6.13 -16.11 0.05
C MET A 1 -6.11 -14.64 0.41
N ILE A 2 -7.21 -14.15 0.96
CA ILE A 2 -7.32 -12.77 1.46
C ILE A 2 -7.09 -12.91 2.97
N ASN A 3 -6.03 -12.32 3.50
CA ASN A 3 -5.72 -12.41 4.93
C ASN A 3 -6.83 -11.74 5.74
N GLU A 4 -7.18 -12.33 6.88
CA GLU A 4 -8.26 -11.85 7.76
C GLU A 4 -7.94 -10.50 8.44
N GLU A 5 -6.69 -10.04 8.35
CA GLU A 5 -6.23 -8.76 8.93
C GLU A 5 -6.59 -7.53 8.06
N ASP A 6 -6.93 -7.70 6.77
CA ASP A 6 -7.34 -6.61 5.87
C ASP A 6 -8.83 -6.22 5.99
N ARG A 7 -9.53 -6.73 7.02
CA ARG A 7 -10.98 -6.57 7.20
C ARG A 7 -11.38 -5.51 8.23
N HIS A 8 -10.63 -4.41 8.34
CA HIS A 8 -11.03 -3.30 9.21
C HIS A 8 -11.05 -1.97 8.46
N LEU A 9 -12.02 -1.81 7.55
CA LEU A 9 -12.47 -0.49 7.12
C LEU A 9 -13.71 -0.12 7.93
N SER A 10 -13.50 0.37 9.15
CA SER A 10 -14.53 1.09 9.89
C SER A 10 -14.66 2.47 9.27
N LEU A 11 -15.74 2.68 8.49
CA LEU A 11 -16.12 3.99 7.97
C LEU A 11 -16.50 4.90 9.14
N ALA A 12 -15.51 5.51 9.77
CA ALA A 12 -15.72 6.63 10.67
C ALA A 12 -16.06 7.84 9.80
N GLY A 13 -17.36 8.09 9.66
CA GLY A 13 -17.86 9.32 9.08
C GLY A 13 -17.45 10.54 9.90
N ASP A 14 -17.39 11.65 9.16
CA ASP A 14 -17.24 13.04 9.57
C ASP A 14 -15.89 13.43 10.19
N THR A 15 -15.17 14.25 9.42
CA THR A 15 -13.89 14.94 9.66
C THR A 15 -12.61 14.16 9.34
N ASP A 16 -11.93 14.62 8.28
CA ASP A 16 -10.57 14.29 7.84
C ASP A 16 -9.47 14.67 8.88
N CYS A 17 -9.76 14.53 10.18
CA CYS A 17 -8.92 14.98 11.28
C CYS A 17 -8.64 13.89 12.33
N ALA A 18 -9.16 12.68 12.14
CA ALA A 18 -8.64 11.52 12.86
C ALA A 18 -7.28 11.16 12.26
N PRO A 19 -6.21 11.01 13.07
CA PRO A 19 -4.95 10.53 12.57
C PRO A 19 -5.14 9.07 12.19
N GLU A 20 -5.56 8.77 10.95
CA GLU A 20 -5.33 7.44 10.40
C GLU A 20 -3.85 7.12 10.67
N PRO A 21 -3.55 5.94 11.24
CA PRO A 21 -2.18 5.61 11.56
C PRO A 21 -1.36 5.74 10.28
N LEU A 22 -0.42 6.69 10.24
CA LEU A 22 0.47 6.93 9.10
C LEU A 22 1.06 5.62 8.50
N PRO A 23 1.38 4.58 9.30
CA PRO A 23 1.78 3.28 8.76
C PRO A 23 0.75 2.63 7.83
N THR A 24 -0.55 2.70 8.15
CA THR A 24 -1.63 2.14 7.34
C THR A 24 -1.76 2.87 6.01
N LEU A 25 -1.74 4.21 6.02
CA LEU A 25 -1.75 5.01 4.81
C LEU A 25 -0.55 4.70 3.91
N ARG A 26 0.65 4.59 4.49
CA ARG A 26 1.88 4.26 3.75
C ARG A 26 1.83 2.85 3.14
N HIS A 27 1.27 1.88 3.86
CA HIS A 27 1.08 0.52 3.35
C HIS A 27 0.12 0.49 2.15
N SER A 28 -1.04 1.12 2.28
CA SER A 28 -2.02 1.23 1.19
C SER A 28 -1.44 1.95 -0.04
N THR A 29 -0.66 3.01 0.18
CA THR A 29 -0.02 3.75 -0.91
C THR A 29 1.05 2.92 -1.62
N ALA A 30 1.80 2.07 -0.91
CA ALA A 30 2.75 1.14 -1.52
C ALA A 30 2.04 0.15 -2.47
N HIS A 31 0.88 -0.38 -2.08
CA HIS A 31 0.08 -1.26 -2.96
C HIS A 31 -0.42 -0.55 -4.21
N LEU A 32 -0.91 0.70 -4.07
CA LEU A 32 -1.32 1.51 -5.22
C LEU A 32 -0.16 1.73 -6.20
N MET A 33 1.05 1.97 -5.69
CA MET A 33 2.24 2.10 -6.53
C MET A 33 2.54 0.80 -7.27
N ALA A 34 2.50 -0.36 -6.62
CA ALA A 34 2.73 -1.65 -7.28
C ALA A 34 1.69 -1.94 -8.37
N GLN A 35 0.42 -1.62 -8.14
CA GLN A 35 -0.63 -1.79 -9.14
C GLN A 35 -0.39 -0.87 -10.35
N ALA A 36 -0.06 0.40 -10.13
CA ALA A 36 0.25 1.34 -11.20
C ALA A 36 1.48 0.90 -12.03
N VAL A 37 2.55 0.47 -11.36
CA VAL A 37 3.76 -0.04 -12.01
C VAL A 37 3.45 -1.29 -12.83
N LYS A 38 2.63 -2.22 -12.32
CA LYS A 38 2.20 -3.40 -13.06
C LYS A 38 1.37 -3.08 -14.31
N GLN A 39 0.56 -2.04 -14.27
CA GLN A 39 -0.18 -1.59 -15.46
C GLN A 39 0.75 -0.97 -16.52
N LEU A 40 1.74 -0.19 -16.10
CA LEU A 40 2.69 0.46 -17.01
C LEU A 40 3.77 -0.50 -17.54
N PHE A 41 4.21 -1.43 -16.72
CA PHE A 41 5.29 -2.38 -17.00
C PHE A 41 4.85 -3.81 -16.62
N PRO A 42 4.07 -4.48 -17.48
CA PRO A 42 3.46 -5.78 -17.16
C PRO A 42 4.47 -6.88 -16.77
N GLU A 43 5.67 -6.82 -17.37
CA GLU A 43 6.73 -7.83 -17.22
C GLU A 43 7.52 -7.70 -15.91
N VAL A 44 7.41 -6.56 -15.22
CA VAL A 44 8.12 -6.31 -13.95
C VAL A 44 7.58 -7.22 -12.86
N LYS A 45 8.45 -7.90 -12.11
CA LYS A 45 8.06 -8.72 -10.95
C LYS A 45 8.07 -7.88 -9.68
N VAL A 46 6.96 -7.95 -8.95
CA VAL A 46 6.73 -7.25 -7.68
C VAL A 46 7.32 -8.12 -6.56
N THR A 47 8.16 -7.56 -5.68
CA THR A 47 8.77 -8.29 -4.57
C THR A 47 8.20 -7.84 -3.22
N ILE A 48 8.81 -6.87 -2.55
CA ILE A 48 8.44 -6.42 -1.20
C ILE A 48 8.23 -4.91 -1.21
N GLY A 49 7.18 -4.44 -0.56
CA GLY A 49 6.89 -3.01 -0.39
C GLY A 49 6.47 -2.66 1.04
N PRO A 50 7.42 -2.48 1.98
CA PRO A 50 7.09 -2.16 3.36
C PRO A 50 6.84 -0.66 3.54
N ALA A 51 5.98 -0.32 4.51
CA ALA A 51 5.93 1.02 5.07
C ALA A 51 7.15 1.21 6.01
N ILE A 52 7.78 2.38 5.93
CA ILE A 52 8.91 2.79 6.77
C ILE A 52 8.55 4.04 7.58
N GLU A 53 9.45 4.45 8.49
CA GLU A 53 9.23 5.56 9.44
C GLU A 53 8.89 6.90 8.76
N ASP A 54 9.41 7.15 7.56
CA ASP A 54 9.19 8.41 6.83
C ASP A 54 8.46 8.24 5.49
N GLY A 55 7.99 7.03 5.15
CA GLY A 55 7.36 6.78 3.85
C GLY A 55 7.15 5.31 3.54
N PHE A 56 7.35 4.94 2.28
CA PHE A 56 7.30 3.56 1.81
C PHE A 56 8.22 3.41 0.61
N TYR A 57 8.66 2.18 0.33
CA TYR A 57 9.33 1.85 -0.92
C TYR A 57 8.76 0.55 -1.47
N TYR A 58 9.09 0.24 -2.72
CA TYR A 58 8.74 -1.03 -3.33
C TYR A 58 9.88 -1.48 -4.23
N ASP A 59 10.30 -2.71 -4.06
CA ASP A 59 11.32 -3.33 -4.89
C ASP A 59 10.68 -4.06 -6.10
N PHE A 60 11.29 -3.87 -7.26
CA PHE A 60 10.78 -4.32 -8.55
C PHE A 60 11.91 -4.97 -9.34
N ALA A 61 11.78 -6.26 -9.60
CA ALA A 61 12.69 -6.97 -10.47
C ALA A 61 12.24 -6.82 -11.92
N LYS A 62 12.98 -6.01 -12.69
CA LYS A 62 12.84 -5.93 -14.14
C LYS A 62 13.62 -7.09 -14.78
N PRO A 63 13.09 -7.76 -15.82
CA PRO A 63 13.89 -8.70 -16.61
C PRO A 63 15.06 -8.01 -17.32
#